data_AF-A0A1V5Y9Z6-F1
#
_entry.id   AF-A0A1V5Y9Z6-F1
#
_cell.length_a   1.000
_cell.length_b   1.000
_cell.length_c   1.000
_cell.angle_alpha   90.00
_cell.angle_beta   90.00
_cell.angle_gamma   90.00
#
_symmetry.space_group_name_H-M   'P 1'
#
loop_
_entity.id
_entity.type
_entity.pdbx_description
1 polymer ?
#
loop_
_entity_poly.entity_id
_entity_poly.type
_entity_poly.pdbx_seq_one_letter_code
_entity_poly.pdbx_strand_id
1 'polypeptide(L)'
;MADGRELIEEVVAVLGELPERVGAVEGPYTADQRAELDEILESANKWAGMCRKKQWLRGAEGTGMAQGCLDAARRLRGSLDQPTVAIEHAADVAAQLERLARLLATKSTVMT
;
A
#
# COMPACT_ATOMS: atom_id res chain seq x y z
N MET A 1 19.38 -8.53 3.29
CA MET A 1 18.15 -8.42 2.48
C MET A 1 17.06 -7.95 3.42
N ALA A 2 16.26 -6.96 3.03
CA ALA A 2 15.12 -6.54 3.85
C ALA A 2 14.12 -7.70 3.98
N ASP A 3 13.70 -7.97 5.21
CA ASP A 3 12.64 -8.93 5.50
C ASP A 3 11.29 -8.41 4.96
N GLY A 4 10.37 -9.29 4.57
CA GLY A 4 9.05 -8.84 4.07
C GLY A 4 8.29 -7.93 5.04
N ARG A 5 8.55 -8.01 6.35
CA ARG A 5 7.98 -7.05 7.33
C ARG A 5 8.57 -5.65 7.20
N GLU A 6 9.88 -5.54 6.98
CA GLU A 6 10.54 -4.26 6.74
C GLU A 6 10.02 -3.61 5.46
N LEU A 7 9.78 -4.40 4.42
CA LEU A 7 9.18 -3.91 3.18
C LEU A 7 7.75 -3.39 3.40
N ILE A 8 6.93 -4.05 4.23
CA ILE A 8 5.60 -3.54 4.59
C ILE A 8 5.69 -2.30 5.47
N GLU A 9 6.69 -2.20 6.36
CA GLU A 9 6.94 -0.96 7.11
C GLU A 9 7.28 0.21 6.19
N GLU A 10 8.11 -0.03 5.17
CA GLU A 10 8.38 0.96 4.13
C GLU A 10 7.11 1.34 3.36
N VAL A 11 6.23 0.38 3.03
CA VAL A 11 4.94 0.68 2.38
C VAL A 11 4.10 1.61 3.26
N VAL A 12 3.99 1.33 4.55
CA VAL A 12 3.24 2.19 5.49
C VAL A 12 3.86 3.58 5.58
N ALA A 13 5.19 3.66 5.63
CA ALA A 13 5.89 4.96 5.64
C ALA A 13 5.61 5.75 4.36
N VAL A 14 5.67 5.09 3.19
CA VAL A 14 5.34 5.70 1.90
C VAL A 14 3.89 6.17 1.88
N LEU A 15 2.93 5.33 2.29
CA LEU A 15 1.52 5.72 2.33
C LEU A 15 1.25 6.88 3.29
N GLY A 16 1.99 6.97 4.40
CA GLY A 16 1.89 8.05 5.37
C GLY A 16 2.40 9.40 4.87
N GLU A 17 3.39 9.44 3.97
CA GLU A 17 3.89 10.69 3.36
C GLU A 17 2.99 11.20 2.22
N LEU A 18 2.14 10.36 1.61
CA LEU A 18 1.34 10.76 0.45
C LEU A 18 0.36 11.91 0.72
N PRO A 19 -0.41 11.96 1.82
CA PRO A 19 -1.35 13.05 2.08
C PRO A 19 -0.66 14.43 2.13
N GLU A 20 0.52 14.50 2.74
CA GLU A 20 1.33 15.72 2.80
C GLU A 20 1.85 16.10 1.40
N ARG A 21 2.31 15.12 0.62
CA ARG A 21 2.80 15.36 -0.74
C ARG A 21 1.69 15.79 -1.68
N VAL A 22 0.53 15.14 -1.66
CA VAL A 22 -0.64 15.54 -2.45
C VAL A 22 -1.16 16.92 -2.00
N GLY A 23 -1.01 17.29 -0.73
CA GLY A 23 -1.28 18.65 -0.24
C GLY A 23 -0.32 19.71 -0.78
N ALA A 24 0.93 19.33 -1.06
CA ALA A 24 1.95 20.20 -1.63
C ALA A 24 1.87 20.35 -3.16
N VAL A 25 1.21 19.41 -3.87
CA VAL A 25 0.95 19.53 -5.31
C VAL A 25 -0.23 20.49 -5.52
N GLU A 26 0.05 21.76 -5.79
CA GLU A 26 -0.99 22.76 -6.12
C GLU A 26 -1.69 22.41 -7.45
N GLY A 27 -3.00 22.17 -7.41
CA GLY A 27 -3.88 22.39 -8.56
C GLY A 27 -4.24 21.25 -9.54
N PRO A 28 -3.83 19.97 -9.40
CA PRO A 28 -4.29 18.95 -10.35
C PRO A 28 -5.52 18.16 -9.85
N TYR A 29 -5.75 18.04 -8.54
CA TYR A 29 -6.86 17.25 -7.99
C TYR A 29 -8.14 18.07 -7.83
N THR A 30 -9.26 17.56 -8.35
CA THR A 30 -10.59 18.03 -7.95
C THR A 30 -10.93 17.56 -6.53
N ALA A 31 -11.95 18.17 -5.90
CA ALA A 31 -12.41 17.75 -4.57
C ALA A 31 -12.84 16.26 -4.57
N ASP A 32 -13.54 15.81 -5.61
CA ASP A 32 -13.96 14.41 -5.75
C ASP A 32 -12.75 13.47 -5.91
N GLN A 33 -11.78 13.83 -6.75
CA GLN A 33 -10.57 13.02 -6.94
C GLN A 33 -9.72 12.94 -5.68
N ARG A 34 -9.68 14.03 -4.89
CA ARG A 34 -8.97 14.05 -3.62
C ARG A 34 -9.65 13.14 -2.61
N ALA A 35 -10.98 13.22 -2.49
CA ALA A 35 -11.76 12.37 -1.62
C ALA A 35 -11.61 10.88 -1.99
N GLU A 36 -11.70 10.55 -3.29
CA GLU A 36 -11.52 9.19 -3.78
C GLU A 36 -10.11 8.64 -3.46
N LEU A 37 -9.06 9.47 -3.68
CA LEU A 37 -7.70 9.09 -3.34
C LEU A 37 -7.55 8.84 -1.83
N ASP A 38 -8.08 9.73 -0.99
CA ASP A 38 -7.98 9.60 0.47
C ASP A 38 -8.71 8.34 0.99
N GLU A 39 -9.88 7.99 0.44
CA GLU A 39 -10.59 6.75 0.78
C GLU A 39 -9.78 5.50 0.41
N ILE A 40 -9.16 5.50 -0.78
CA ILE A 40 -8.32 4.38 -1.23
C ILE A 40 -7.07 4.26 -0.35
N LEU A 41 -6.43 5.38 0.00
CA LEU A 41 -5.26 5.41 0.87
C LEU A 41 -5.57 4.96 2.30
N GLU A 42 -6.74 5.31 2.83
CA GLU A 42 -7.20 4.81 4.13
C GLU A 42 -7.36 3.29 4.11
N SER A 43 -7.99 2.75 3.06
CA SER A 43 -8.14 1.31 2.84
C SER A 43 -6.78 0.60 2.72
N ALA A 44 -5.85 1.16 1.93
CA ALA A 44 -4.50 0.64 1.81
C ALA A 44 -3.76 0.61 3.17
N ASN A 45 -3.82 1.69 3.94
CA ASN A 45 -3.21 1.76 5.27
C ASN A 45 -3.78 0.72 6.24
N LYS A 46 -5.10 0.51 6.20
CA LYS A 46 -5.77 -0.54 6.99
C LYS A 46 -5.21 -1.92 6.65
N TRP A 47 -5.13 -2.27 5.37
CA TRP A 47 -4.60 -3.57 4.94
C TRP A 47 -3.11 -3.74 5.26
N ALA A 48 -2.29 -2.70 5.05
CA ALA A 48 -0.89 -2.71 5.43
C ALA A 48 -0.69 -2.94 6.94
N GLY A 49 -1.52 -2.32 7.77
CA GLY A 49 -1.55 -2.53 9.22
C GLY A 49 -1.82 -3.99 9.61
N MET A 50 -2.71 -4.68 8.89
CA MET A 50 -2.99 -6.11 9.11
C MET A 50 -1.81 -7.02 8.71
N CYS A 51 -0.98 -6.58 7.75
CA CYS A 51 0.16 -7.34 7.25
C CYS A 51 1.42 -7.19 8.11
N ARG A 52 1.66 -5.98 8.65
CA ARG A 52 2.90 -5.50 9.30
C ARG A 52 3.60 -6.47 10.26
N LYS A 53 2.86 -7.27 11.02
CA LYS A 53 3.42 -8.11 12.12
C LYS A 53 3.44 -9.61 11.82
N LYS A 54 3.11 -10.04 10.61
CA LYS A 54 2.98 -11.48 10.31
C LYS A 54 4.34 -12.13 10.04
N GLN A 55 4.64 -13.21 10.77
CA GLN A 55 5.89 -13.98 10.61
C GLN A 55 6.03 -14.62 9.23
N TRP A 56 4.93 -14.92 8.56
CA TRP A 56 4.91 -15.51 7.21
C TRP A 56 5.64 -14.63 6.18
N LEU A 57 5.68 -13.32 6.39
CA LEU A 57 6.40 -12.37 5.53
C LEU A 57 7.93 -12.61 5.49
N ARG A 58 8.49 -13.38 6.43
CA ARG A 58 9.91 -13.75 6.43
C ARG A 58 10.29 -14.76 5.36
N GLY A 59 9.32 -15.45 4.78
CA GLY A 59 9.55 -16.39 3.69
C GLY A 59 9.83 -15.68 2.37
N ALA A 60 10.42 -16.39 1.41
CA ALA A 60 10.67 -15.87 0.06
C ALA A 60 9.38 -15.42 -0.64
N GLU A 61 8.29 -16.18 -0.50
CA GLU A 61 6.97 -15.82 -1.05
C GLU A 61 6.42 -14.54 -0.40
N GLY A 62 6.48 -14.45 0.93
CA GLY A 62 6.03 -13.27 1.67
C GLY A 62 6.86 -12.02 1.39
N THR A 63 8.18 -12.17 1.25
CA THR A 63 9.09 -11.08 0.86
C THR A 63 8.82 -10.63 -0.57
N GLY A 64 8.57 -11.55 -1.51
CA GLY A 64 8.21 -11.23 -2.89
C GLY A 64 6.89 -10.46 -3.00
N MET A 65 5.87 -10.85 -2.23
CA MET A 65 4.59 -10.12 -2.21
C MET A 65 4.73 -8.74 -1.54
N ALA A 66 5.49 -8.63 -0.46
CA ALA A 66 5.75 -7.36 0.20
C ALA A 66 6.54 -6.40 -0.71
N GLN A 67 7.50 -6.93 -1.48
CA GLN A 67 8.22 -6.16 -2.50
C GLN A 67 7.26 -5.62 -3.58
N GLY A 68 6.31 -6.43 -4.04
CA GLY A 68 5.27 -5.99 -4.99
C GLY A 68 4.45 -4.81 -4.45
N CYS A 69 4.05 -4.88 -3.17
CA CYS A 69 3.34 -3.79 -2.50
C CYS A 69 4.19 -2.51 -2.43
N LEU A 70 5.49 -2.65 -2.14
CA LEU A 70 6.43 -1.53 -2.08
C LEU A 70 6.67 -0.90 -3.45
N ASP A 71 6.83 -1.70 -4.50
CA ASP A 71 6.95 -1.22 -5.88
C ASP A 71 5.69 -0.44 -6.31
N ALA A 72 4.50 -0.95 -5.99
CA ALA A 72 3.24 -0.26 -6.25
C ALA A 72 3.15 1.08 -5.49
N ALA A 73 3.52 1.09 -4.21
CA ALA A 73 3.51 2.32 -3.39
C ALA A 73 4.50 3.37 -3.91
N ARG A 74 5.68 2.93 -4.38
CA ARG A 74 6.68 3.82 -5.00
C ARG A 74 6.21 4.37 -6.34
N ARG A 75 5.48 3.58 -7.15
CA ARG A 75 4.86 4.05 -8.40
C ARG A 75 3.81 5.12 -8.13
N LEU A 76 2.92 4.88 -7.17
CA LEU A 76 1.93 5.86 -6.71
C LEU A 76 2.60 7.18 -6.32
N ARG A 77 3.67 7.10 -5.53
CA ARG A 77 4.44 8.28 -5.12
C ARG A 77 5.02 9.06 -6.31
N GLY A 78 5.39 8.38 -7.39
CA GLY A 78 5.91 8.98 -8.61
C GLY A 78 4.85 9.51 -9.57
N SER A 79 3.58 9.15 -9.38
CA SER A 79 2.46 9.56 -10.24
C SER A 79 1.55 10.61 -9.60
N LEU A 80 1.93 11.18 -8.44
CA LEU A 80 1.11 12.16 -7.71
C LEU A 80 0.81 13.44 -8.52
N ASP A 81 1.64 13.78 -9.51
CA ASP A 81 1.38 14.91 -10.39
C ASP A 81 0.29 14.63 -11.45
N GLN A 82 -0.21 13.40 -11.52
CA GLN A 82 -1.22 12.94 -12.47
C GLN A 82 -2.40 12.30 -11.72
N PRO A 83 -3.47 13.06 -11.41
CA PRO A 83 -4.56 12.62 -10.53
C PRO A 83 -5.18 11.28 -10.90
N THR A 84 -5.55 11.10 -12.17
CA THR A 84 -6.16 9.86 -12.66
C THR A 84 -5.22 8.67 -12.48
N VAL A 85 -3.94 8.84 -12.84
CA VAL A 85 -2.92 7.80 -12.72
C VAL A 85 -2.63 7.48 -11.25
N ALA A 86 -2.59 8.50 -10.40
CA ALA A 86 -2.41 8.33 -8.96
C ALA A 86 -3.57 7.56 -8.33
N ILE A 87 -4.82 7.85 -8.70
CA ILE A 87 -5.99 7.10 -8.22
C ILE A 87 -5.88 5.62 -8.66
N GLU A 88 -5.55 5.36 -9.92
CA GLU A 88 -5.36 3.99 -10.41
C GLU A 88 -4.23 3.25 -9.67
N HIS A 89 -3.10 3.93 -9.44
CA HIS A 89 -1.98 3.37 -8.70
C HIS A 89 -2.30 3.17 -7.22
N ALA A 90 -3.10 4.04 -6.61
CA ALA A 90 -3.59 3.87 -5.25
C ALA A 90 -4.51 2.64 -5.15
N ALA A 91 -5.40 2.46 -6.13
CA ALA A 91 -6.28 1.29 -6.18
C ALA A 91 -5.47 -0.01 -6.33
N ASP A 92 -4.40 0.00 -7.15
CA ASP A 92 -3.49 -1.15 -7.28
C ASP A 92 -2.78 -1.47 -5.94
N VAL A 93 -2.27 -0.45 -5.24
CA VAL A 93 -1.65 -0.62 -3.92
C VAL A 93 -2.64 -1.23 -2.93
N ALA A 94 -3.86 -0.69 -2.86
CA ALA A 94 -4.91 -1.20 -1.99
C ALA A 94 -5.26 -2.66 -2.32
N ALA A 95 -5.41 -3.00 -3.59
CA ALA A 95 -5.73 -4.36 -4.05
C ALA A 95 -4.60 -5.36 -3.73
N GLN A 96 -3.34 -4.97 -3.91
CA GLN A 96 -2.20 -5.83 -3.57
C GLN A 96 -2.10 -6.07 -2.06
N LEU A 97 -2.28 -5.02 -1.25
CA LEU A 97 -2.29 -5.13 0.21
C LEU A 97 -3.48 -5.94 0.72
N GLU A 98 -4.66 -5.78 0.13
CA GLU A 98 -5.83 -6.60 0.45
C GLU A 98 -5.57 -8.08 0.13
N ARG A 99 -5.03 -8.38 -1.06
CA ARG A 99 -4.70 -9.75 -1.45
C ARG A 99 -3.71 -10.38 -0.47
N LEU A 100 -2.67 -9.62 -0.08
CA LEU A 100 -1.71 -10.05 0.93
C LEU A 100 -2.38 -10.30 2.28
N ALA A 101 -3.23 -9.39 2.74
CA ALA A 101 -3.95 -9.52 4.00
C ALA A 101 -4.87 -10.75 4.03
N ARG A 102 -5.61 -11.00 2.94
CA ARG A 102 -6.47 -12.19 2.78
C ARG A 102 -5.66 -13.48 2.76
N LEU A 103 -4.49 -13.49 2.11
CA LEU A 103 -3.59 -14.64 2.10
C LEU A 103 -3.01 -14.90 3.50
N LEU A 104 -2.62 -13.85 4.22
CA LEU A 104 -2.16 -13.96 5.60
C LEU A 104 -3.26 -14.47 6.54
N ALA A 105 -4.51 -14.07 6.32
CA ALA A 105 -5.66 -14.58 7.07
C ALA A 105 -5.87 -16.08 6.82
N THR A 106 -5.87 -16.53 5.56
CA THR A 106 -6.03 -17.96 5.24
C THR A 106 -4.88 -18.82 5.75
N LYS A 107 -3.62 -18.36 5.65
CA LYS A 107 -2.47 -19.07 6.22
C LYS A 107 -2.49 -19.14 7.75
N SER A 108 -3.10 -18.15 8.42
CA SER A 108 -3.28 -18.17 9.88
C SER A 108 -4.31 -19.23 10.31
N THR A 109 -5.31 -19.54 9.48
CA THR A 109 -6.35 -20.54 9.76
C THR A 109 -5.86 -21.99 9.60
N VAL A 110 -4.85 -22.26 8.76
CA VAL A 110 -4.37 -23.65 8.52
C VAL A 110 -3.38 -24.12 9.60
N MET A 111 -2.93 -23.24 10.50
CA MET A 111 -1.99 -23.59 11.58
C MET A 111 -2.64 -23.79 12.97
N THR A 112 -3.98 -23.78 13.04
CA THR A 112 -4.75 -24.19 14.23
C THR A 112 -5.38 -25.56 14.01
#